data_AF-A0A8C6UHF7-F1
#
_entry.id   AF-A0A8C6UHF7-F1
#
_cell.length_a   1.000
_cell.length_b   1.000
_cell.length_c   1.000
_cell.angle_alpha   90.00
_cell.angle_beta   90.00
_cell.angle_gamma   90.00
#
_symmetry.space_group_name_H-M   'P 1'
#
loop_
_entity.id
_entity.type
_entity.pdbx_description
1 polymer ?
#
loop_
_entity_poly.entity_id
_entity_poly.type
_entity_poly.pdbx_seq_one_letter_code
_entity_poly.pdbx_strand_id
1 'polypeptide(L)'
;MPCEPLDCPTCGHTYNFAGKRPRILSCLHSVCEECLQILYESCPKYKFISCPTCRRETVLFTDYGLAALAINTSILSRLPSDPNGPVQWGGEADRSCYQTVRQYCQSACTCHITNPLSTCGIM
;
A
#
# COMPACT_ATOMS: atom_id res chain seq x y z
N MET A 1 -18.98 -17.55 3.96
CA MET A 1 -18.02 -16.72 4.71
C MET A 1 -17.14 -16.05 3.69
N PRO A 2 -17.21 -14.72 3.48
CA PRO A 2 -16.32 -14.11 2.51
C PRO A 2 -14.90 -14.15 3.09
N CYS A 3 -14.11 -15.08 2.57
CA CYS A 3 -12.69 -15.14 2.82
C CYS A 3 -12.08 -13.81 2.37
N GLU A 4 -11.59 -13.00 3.30
CA GLU A 4 -10.77 -11.84 2.95
C GLU A 4 -9.61 -12.31 2.05
N PRO A 5 -9.35 -11.60 0.93
CA PRO A 5 -8.35 -11.98 -0.04
C PRO A 5 -6.96 -12.03 0.61
N LEU A 6 -6.17 -13.04 0.25
CA LEU A 6 -4.77 -13.15 0.67
C LEU A 6 -3.83 -12.36 -0.26
N ASP A 7 -4.40 -11.68 -1.25
CA ASP A 7 -3.74 -10.81 -2.20
C ASP A 7 -4.00 -9.33 -1.88
N CYS A 8 -3.00 -8.51 -2.21
CA CYS A 8 -3.10 -7.08 -2.05
C CYS A 8 -3.97 -6.47 -3.15
N PRO A 9 -5.01 -5.69 -2.82
CA PRO A 9 -5.89 -5.08 -3.82
C PRO A 9 -5.18 -4.02 -4.69
N THR A 10 -4.02 -3.52 -4.26
CA THR A 10 -3.24 -2.53 -5.00
C THR A 10 -2.32 -3.17 -6.03
N CYS A 11 -1.67 -4.29 -5.72
CA CYS A 11 -0.67 -4.88 -6.61
C CYS A 11 -0.99 -6.30 -7.07
N GLY A 12 -2.07 -6.89 -6.57
CA GLY A 12 -2.50 -8.26 -6.86
C GLY A 12 -1.59 -9.35 -6.30
N HIS A 13 -0.55 -8.99 -5.53
CA HIS A 13 0.39 -9.97 -4.98
C HIS A 13 -0.08 -10.53 -3.65
N THR A 14 0.16 -11.82 -3.45
CA THR A 14 -0.06 -12.51 -2.18
C THR A 14 0.74 -11.85 -1.06
N TYR A 15 0.10 -11.65 0.09
CA TYR A 15 0.74 -11.15 1.29
C TYR A 15 1.83 -12.11 1.79
N ASN A 16 2.82 -11.57 2.50
CA ASN A 16 3.89 -12.36 3.10
C ASN A 16 4.28 -11.82 4.48
N PHE A 17 5.08 -12.61 5.21
CA PHE A 17 5.62 -12.24 6.51
C PHE A 17 6.87 -11.35 6.44
N ALA A 18 7.26 -10.85 5.27
CA ALA A 18 8.47 -10.03 5.07
C ALA A 18 8.09 -8.60 4.67
N GLY A 19 8.10 -8.27 3.36
CA GLY A 19 7.84 -6.91 2.83
C GLY A 19 6.41 -6.67 2.31
N LYS A 20 5.60 -7.71 2.13
CA LYS A 20 4.19 -7.62 1.75
C LYS A 20 3.29 -7.96 2.93
N ARG A 21 3.61 -7.42 4.11
CA ARG A 21 2.75 -7.58 5.28
C ARG A 21 1.46 -6.76 5.08
N PRO A 22 0.27 -7.33 5.33
CA PRO A 22 -0.99 -6.63 5.19
C PRO A 22 -1.14 -5.62 6.34
N ARG A 23 -1.02 -4.32 6.06
CA ARG A 23 -1.27 -3.25 7.02
C ARG A 23 -2.70 -2.73 6.87
N ILE A 24 -3.36 -2.55 8.00
CA ILE A 24 -4.74 -2.09 8.13
C ILE A 24 -4.73 -0.57 8.22
N LEU A 25 -5.43 0.07 7.30
CA LEU A 25 -5.68 1.50 7.31
C LEU A 25 -6.84 1.86 8.26
N SER A 26 -7.05 3.16 8.52
CA SER A 26 -8.16 3.64 9.36
C SER A 26 -9.56 3.22 8.87
N CYS A 27 -9.66 2.87 7.59
CA CYS A 27 -10.88 2.37 6.95
C CYS A 27 -11.06 0.84 7.02
N LEU A 28 -10.22 0.14 7.79
CA LEU A 28 -10.19 -1.33 7.91
C LEU A 28 -9.77 -2.11 6.65
N HIS A 29 -9.36 -1.43 5.58
CA HIS A 29 -8.78 -2.12 4.42
C HIS A 29 -7.33 -2.50 4.68
N SER A 30 -6.99 -3.73 4.26
CA SER A 30 -5.63 -4.25 4.33
C SER A 30 -4.91 -3.99 3.01
N VAL A 31 -3.71 -3.43 3.06
CA VAL A 31 -2.86 -3.16 1.88
C VAL A 31 -1.43 -3.58 2.20
N CYS A 32 -0.67 -4.00 1.19
CA CYS A 32 0.70 -4.45 1.40
C CYS A 32 1.59 -3.31 1.90
N GLU A 33 2.49 -3.59 2.85
CA GLU A 33 3.43 -2.61 3.41
C GLU A 33 4.24 -1.91 2.31
N GLU A 34 4.83 -2.66 1.38
CA GLU A 34 5.55 -2.12 0.23
C GLU A 34 4.71 -1.12 -0.61
N CYS A 35 3.44 -1.43 -0.87
CA CYS A 35 2.52 -0.58 -1.61
C CYS A 35 2.28 0.75 -0.87
N LEU A 36 2.10 0.66 0.45
CA LEU A 36 1.90 1.83 1.30
C LEU A 36 3.18 2.64 1.46
N GLN A 37 4.34 1.98 1.46
CA GLN A 37 5.65 2.61 1.45
C GLN A 37 5.85 3.46 0.21
N ILE A 38 5.59 2.89 -0.96
CA ILE A 38 5.69 3.63 -2.23
C ILE A 38 4.70 4.80 -2.25
N LEU A 39 3.48 4.63 -1.73
CA LEU A 39 2.50 5.72 -1.62
C LEU A 39 3.00 6.86 -0.72
N TYR A 40 3.55 6.51 0.43
CA TYR A 40 4.12 7.46 1.39
C TYR A 40 5.32 8.21 0.79
N GLU A 41 6.22 7.49 0.14
CA GLU A 41 7.41 8.05 -0.52
C GLU A 41 7.05 8.88 -1.77
N SER A 42 5.95 8.56 -2.46
CA SER A 42 5.48 9.32 -3.62
C SER A 42 4.79 10.63 -3.24
N CYS A 43 4.23 10.73 -2.03
CA CYS A 43 3.51 11.91 -1.54
C CYS A 43 4.06 12.42 -0.18
N PRO A 44 5.37 12.71 -0.05
CA PRO A 44 5.99 13.03 1.23
C PRO A 44 5.51 14.37 1.82
N LYS A 45 4.88 15.22 1.01
CA LYS A 45 4.29 16.49 1.47
C LYS A 45 3.08 16.31 2.40
N TYR A 46 2.44 15.14 2.35
CA TYR A 46 1.20 14.89 3.07
C TYR A 46 1.40 13.75 4.07
N LYS A 47 1.19 14.02 5.35
CA LYS A 47 1.22 13.01 6.42
C LYS A 47 -0.03 12.12 6.42
N PHE A 48 -0.61 11.84 5.26
CA PHE A 48 -1.79 10.99 5.11
C PHE A 48 -1.65 10.11 3.88
N ILE A 49 -2.25 8.92 3.95
CA ILE A 49 -2.31 7.97 2.84
C ILE A 49 -3.77 7.69 2.52
N SER A 50 -4.14 7.91 1.26
CA SER A 50 -5.48 7.58 0.77
C SER A 50 -5.58 6.09 0.48
N CYS A 51 -6.65 5.46 0.96
CA CYS A 51 -6.88 4.03 0.73
C CYS A 51 -7.12 3.76 -0.77
N PRO A 52 -6.43 2.78 -1.38
CA PRO A 52 -6.65 2.43 -2.78
C PRO A 52 -8.03 1.82 -3.05
N THR A 53 -8.62 1.16 -2.05
CA THR A 53 -9.93 0.50 -2.18
C THR A 53 -11.10 1.47 -2.02
N CYS A 54 -11.06 2.38 -1.03
CA CYS A 54 -12.20 3.23 -0.68
C CYS A 54 -11.90 4.74 -0.67
N ARG A 55 -10.69 5.15 -1.05
CA ARG A 55 -10.21 6.55 -1.04
C ARG A 55 -10.28 7.27 0.29
N ARG A 56 -10.46 6.54 1.40
CA ARG A 56 -10.44 7.11 2.75
C ARG A 56 -9.02 7.50 3.13
N GLU A 57 -8.83 8.73 3.58
CA GLU A 57 -7.55 9.22 4.07
C GLU A 57 -7.24 8.62 5.44
N THR A 58 -6.04 8.05 5.57
CA THR A 58 -5.49 7.57 6.84
C THR A 58 -4.36 8.49 7.24
N VAL A 59 -4.59 9.26 8.29
CA VAL A 59 -3.62 10.22 8.79
C VAL A 59 -2.56 9.48 9.60
N LEU A 60 -1.30 9.67 9.24
CA LEU A 60 -0.13 9.16 9.94
C LEU A 60 0.32 10.23 10.93
N PHE A 61 -0.26 10.22 12.12
CA PHE A 61 -0.01 11.24 13.15
C PHE A 61 1.37 11.14 13.82
N THR A 62 2.11 10.05 13.59
CA THR A 62 3.33 9.70 14.34
C THR A 62 4.58 9.73 13.46
N ASP A 63 5.74 10.03 14.03
CA ASP A 63 7.06 9.85 13.38
C ASP A 63 7.33 8.40 12.95
N TYR A 64 6.60 7.43 13.51
CA TYR A 64 6.60 6.04 13.07
C TYR A 64 5.97 5.82 11.68
N GLY A 65 5.26 6.82 11.13
CA GLY A 65 4.67 6.79 9.79
C GLY A 65 3.87 5.52 9.53
N LEU A 66 4.30 4.74 8.54
CA LEU A 66 3.69 3.46 8.17
C LEU A 66 3.77 2.40 9.25
N ALA A 67 4.83 2.40 10.06
CA ALA A 67 5.05 1.40 11.08
C ALA A 67 3.94 1.42 12.15
N ALA A 68 3.27 2.56 12.34
CA ALA A 68 2.17 2.74 13.27
C ALA A 68 0.85 2.05 12.84
N LEU A 69 0.71 1.67 11.57
CA LEU A 69 -0.48 0.98 11.08
C LEU A 69 -0.52 -0.46 11.64
N ALA A 70 -1.68 -0.88 12.14
CA ALA A 70 -1.86 -2.25 12.60
C ALA A 70 -1.63 -3.26 11.46
N ILE A 71 -1.09 -4.43 11.78
CA ILE A 71 -0.90 -5.51 10.80
C ILE A 71 -2.10 -6.47 10.92
N ASN A 72 -2.69 -6.86 9.78
CA ASN A 72 -3.74 -7.87 9.74
C ASN A 72 -3.13 -9.25 9.97
N THR A 73 -3.03 -9.64 11.24
CA THR A 73 -2.52 -10.95 11.64
C THR A 73 -3.45 -12.08 11.20
N SER A 74 -4.76 -11.83 11.04
CA SER A 74 -5.72 -12.84 10.56
C SER A 74 -5.41 -13.31 9.14
N ILE A 75 -5.02 -12.40 8.25
CA ILE A 75 -4.53 -12.75 6.90
C ILE A 75 -3.22 -13.53 7.01
N LEU A 76 -2.26 -13.03 7.81
CA LEU A 76 -0.96 -13.70 8.00
C LEU A 76 -1.10 -15.13 8.51
N SER A 77 -1.97 -15.37 9.51
CA SER A 77 -2.22 -16.71 10.06
C SER A 77 -2.83 -17.68 9.05
N ARG A 78 -3.44 -17.17 7.97
CA ARG A 78 -4.02 -17.98 6.88
C ARG A 78 -3.05 -18.18 5.72
N LEU A 79 -1.93 -17.48 5.68
CA LEU A 79 -0.91 -17.69 4.67
C LEU A 79 -0.24 -19.04 4.89
N PRO A 80 0.07 -19.79 3.82
CA PRO A 80 0.88 -20.98 3.96
C PRO A 80 2.23 -20.57 4.54
N SER A 81 2.56 -21.09 5.73
CA SER A 81 3.92 -21.07 6.25
C SER A 81 4.72 -22.05 5.40
N ASP A 82 5.10 -21.62 4.21
CA ASP A 82 5.84 -22.46 3.28
C ASP A 82 7.32 -22.08 3.34
N PRO A 83 8.15 -22.81 4.11
CA PRO A 83 9.60 -22.63 4.09
C PRO A 83 10.25 -23.19 2.80
N ASN A 84 9.49 -23.83 1.88
CA ASN A 84 10.04 -24.55 0.71
C ASN A 84 9.30 -24.33 -0.63
N GLY A 85 8.31 -23.45 -0.69
CA GLY A 85 7.71 -23.03 -1.95
C GLY A 85 8.73 -22.27 -2.78
N PRO A 86 8.65 -22.30 -4.11
CA PRO A 86 9.53 -21.47 -4.91
C PRO A 86 9.29 -20.03 -4.45
N VAL A 87 10.26 -19.49 -3.71
CA VAL A 87 10.39 -18.08 -3.46
C VAL A 87 10.51 -17.49 -4.87
N GLN A 88 9.37 -17.12 -5.43
CA GLN A 88 9.34 -16.27 -6.60
C GLN A 88 9.75 -14.89 -6.06
N TRP A 89 11.05 -14.77 -5.79
CA TRP A 89 11.81 -13.53 -5.75
C TRP A 89 11.83 -12.97 -7.18
N GLY A 90 10.64 -12.77 -7.74
CA GLY A 90 10.47 -12.08 -8.99
C GLY A 90 10.61 -10.61 -8.64
N GLY A 91 11.68 -9.97 -9.12
CA GLY A 91 11.79 -8.51 -9.22
C GLY A 91 10.65 -7.87 -10.03
N GLU A 92 9.65 -8.65 -10.44
CA GLU A 92 8.37 -8.24 -11.03
C GLU A 92 7.42 -7.67 -9.98
N ALA A 93 7.46 -8.15 -8.73
CA ALA A 93 6.50 -7.74 -7.71
C ALA A 93 6.72 -6.30 -7.24
N ASP A 94 7.98 -5.88 -7.16
CA ASP A 94 8.39 -4.51 -6.84
C ASP A 94 7.99 -3.54 -7.98
N ARG A 95 8.24 -3.94 -9.23
CA ARG A 95 7.85 -3.17 -10.43
C ARG A 95 6.33 -3.03 -10.58
N SER A 96 5.56 -4.06 -10.21
CA SER A 96 4.10 -4.03 -10.26
C SER A 96 3.50 -3.09 -9.22
N CYS A 97 4.03 -3.14 -7.98
CA CYS A 97 3.64 -2.22 -6.90
C CYS A 97 3.89 -0.77 -7.30
N TYR A 98 5.09 -0.44 -7.79
CA TYR A 98 5.44 0.93 -8.14
C TYR A 98 4.57 1.50 -9.26
N GLN A 99 4.31 0.71 -10.31
CA GLN A 99 3.46 1.13 -11.42
C GLN A 99 2.02 1.36 -10.98
N THR A 100 1.44 0.43 -10.22
CA THR A 100 0.04 0.55 -9.80
C THR A 100 -0.16 1.67 -8.80
N VAL A 101 0.79 1.87 -7.89
CA VAL A 101 0.80 3.02 -6.97
C VAL A 101 0.96 4.33 -7.75
N ARG A 102 1.82 4.41 -8.77
CA ARG A 102 1.91 5.60 -9.61
C ARG A 102 0.60 5.92 -10.32
N GLN A 103 -0.10 4.91 -10.84
CA GLN A 103 -1.42 5.09 -11.45
C GLN A 103 -2.44 5.58 -10.42
N TYR A 104 -2.41 5.02 -9.20
CA TYR A 104 -3.25 5.48 -8.11
C TYR A 104 -2.96 6.94 -7.73
N CYS A 105 -1.69 7.33 -7.52
CA CYS A 105 -1.33 8.71 -7.22
C CYS A 105 -1.77 9.69 -8.32
N GLN A 106 -1.67 9.31 -9.60
CA GLN A 106 -2.21 10.11 -10.71
C GLN A 106 -3.73 10.28 -10.66
N SER A 107 -4.45 9.35 -10.04
CA SER A 107 -5.91 9.29 -10.02
C SER A 107 -6.54 9.79 -8.72
N ALA A 108 -5.83 9.67 -7.60
CA ALA A 108 -6.31 9.89 -6.24
C ALA A 108 -5.65 11.11 -5.57
N CYS A 109 -4.53 11.57 -6.12
CA CYS A 109 -3.92 12.81 -5.69
C CYS A 109 -4.11 13.86 -6.79
N THR A 110 -4.68 15.02 -6.45
CA THR A 110 -4.67 16.21 -7.32
C THR A 110 -3.29 16.85 -7.42
N CYS A 111 -2.25 16.28 -6.76
CA CYS A 111 -0.88 16.61 -7.08
C CYS A 111 -0.51 15.94 -8.41
N HIS A 112 -0.67 16.71 -9.49
CA HIS A 112 -0.06 16.43 -10.77
C HIS A 112 1.40 15.97 -10.55
N ILE A 113 1.73 14.72 -10.89
CA ILE A 113 3.12 14.26 -11.07
C ILE A 113 3.65 14.82 -12.40
N THR A 114 3.28 16.06 -12.73
CA THR A 114 3.85 16.80 -13.84
C THR A 114 4.55 18.00 -13.23
N ASN A 115 5.87 17.88 -13.13
CA ASN A 115 6.80 18.98 -12.97
C ASN A 115 7.02 19.47 -11.51
N PRO A 116 8.25 19.39 -10.96
CA PRO A 116 8.57 19.84 -9.59
C PRO A 116 8.43 21.36 -9.31
N LEU A 117 7.79 22.15 -10.18
CA LEU A 117 7.74 23.62 -10.06
C LEU A 117 6.39 24.29 -10.43
N SER A 118 5.24 23.61 -10.41
CA SER A 118 3.98 24.32 -10.71
C SER A 118 2.83 23.95 -9.78
N THR A 119 2.67 24.84 -8.79
CA THR A 119 1.40 25.36 -8.27
C THR A 119 0.15 24.50 -8.51
N CYS A 120 -0.29 23.82 -7.46
CA CYS A 120 -1.62 23.23 -7.40
C CYS A 120 -2.63 24.36 -7.14
N GLY A 121 -3.42 24.71 -8.15
CA GLY A 121 -4.58 25.60 -8.03
C GLY A 121 -5.82 24.79 -7.67
N ILE A 122 -6.53 25.25 -6.65
CA ILE A 122 -7.86 24.76 -6.26
C ILE A 122 -8.86 25.18 -7.35
N MET A 123 -9.65 24.24 -7.85
CA MET A 123 -11.02 24.46 -8.29
C MET A 123 -11.91 23.44 -7.62
#